data_AF-A0A0C5W540-F1
#
_entry.id   AF-A0A0C5W540-F1
#
_cell.length_a   1.000
_cell.length_b   1.000
_cell.length_c   1.000
_cell.angle_alpha   90.00
_cell.angle_beta   90.00
_cell.angle_gamma   90.00
#
_symmetry.space_group_name_H-M   'P 1'
#
loop_
_entity.id
_entity.type
_entity.pdbx_description
1 polymer ?
#
loop_
_entity_poly.entity_id
_entity_poly.type
_entity_poly.pdbx_seq_one_letter_code
_entity_poly.pdbx_strand_id
1 'polypeptide(L)' 'MVKKICPHCKNLLEQLKACGCQDWFCQRCGVLVSRKQALPVSAEHSEQELNSPATMATMAVRQ' A
#
# COMPACT_ATOMS: atom_id res chain seq x y z
N MET A 1 -4.13 6.12 7.04
CA MET A 1 -3.97 4.69 7.39
C MET A 1 -2.48 4.39 7.52
N VAL A 2 -2.02 3.73 8.59
CA VAL A 2 -0.60 3.39 8.78
C VAL A 2 -0.30 2.08 8.07
N LYS A 3 0.49 2.14 7.00
CA LYS A 3 0.94 0.93 6.27
C LYS A 3 2.18 0.34 6.95
N LYS A 4 2.20 -0.98 7.11
CA LYS A 4 3.29 -1.74 7.72
C LYS A 4 3.66 -2.94 6.84
N ILE A 5 4.89 -3.41 6.95
CA ILE A 5 5.40 -4.58 6.23
C ILE A 5 5.87 -5.67 7.19
N CYS A 6 5.78 -6.91 6.74
CA CYS A 6 6.24 -8.09 7.46
C CYS A 6 7.78 -8.08 7.58
N PRO A 7 8.36 -8.27 8.78
CA PRO A 7 9.82 -8.31 8.93
C PRO A 7 10.47 -9.52 8.24
N HIS A 8 9.71 -10.58 7.96
CA HIS A 8 10.22 -11.80 7.33
C HIS A 8 10.20 -11.73 5.81
N CYS A 9 9.06 -11.36 5.22
CA CYS A 9 8.86 -11.42 3.76
C CYS A 9 8.72 -10.05 3.10
N LYS A 10 8.80 -8.96 3.88
CA LYS A 10 8.69 -7.56 3.41
C LYS A 10 7.39 -7.22 2.64
N ASN A 11 6.40 -8.10 2.66
CA ASN A 11 5.08 -7.84 2.05
C ASN A 11 4.23 -6.95 2.96
N LEU A 12 3.27 -6.25 2.35
CA LEU A 12 2.26 -5.48 3.06
C LEU A 12 1.48 -6.36 4.04
N LEU A 13 1.29 -5.83 5.23
CA LEU A 13 0.47 -6.45 6.25
C LEU A 13 -0.97 -5.95 6.15
N GLU A 14 -1.91 -6.86 6.35
CA GLU A 14 -3.32 -6.53 6.54
C GLU A 14 -3.52 -5.99 7.97
N GLN A 15 -4.26 -4.89 8.10
CA GLN A 15 -4.57 -4.30 9.40
C GLN A 15 -5.83 -4.95 9.95
N LEU A 16 -5.71 -5.64 11.09
CA LEU A 16 -6.85 -6.21 11.80
C LEU A 16 -7.24 -5.30 12.97
N LYS A 17 -8.52 -4.97 13.06
CA LYS A 17 -9.09 -4.19 14.16
C LYS A 17 -10.25 -4.94 14.78
N ALA A 18 -10.16 -5.23 16.07
CA ALA A 18 -11.24 -5.88 16.81
C ALA A 18 -11.29 -5.29 18.23
N CYS A 19 -12.49 -4.93 18.70
CA CYS A 19 -12.73 -4.48 20.08
C CYS A 19 -11.77 -3.36 20.56
N GLY A 20 -11.37 -2.45 19.67
CA GLY A 20 -10.43 -1.36 19.97
C GLY A 20 -8.94 -1.74 19.95
N CYS A 21 -8.61 -3.02 19.79
CA CYS A 21 -7.25 -3.49 19.57
C CYS A 21 -6.90 -3.48 18.07
N GLN A 22 -5.62 -3.25 17.78
CA GLN A 22 -5.08 -3.28 16.43
C GLN A 22 -3.85 -4.19 16.37
N ASP A 23 -3.91 -5.14 15.45
CA ASP A 23 -2.82 -6.06 15.09
C ASP A 23 -2.61 -6.06 13.58
N TRP A 24 -1.59 -6.77 13.12
CA TRP A 24 -1.32 -6.97 11.70
C TRP A 24 -1.23 -8.44 11.35
N PHE A 25 -1.74 -8.82 10.19
CA PHE A 25 -1.65 -10.16 9.67
C PHE A 25 -0.87 -10.19 8.37
N CYS A 26 0.08 -11.11 8.26
CA CYS A 26 0.81 -11.34 7.03
C CYS A 26 0.11 -12.44 6.23
N GLN A 27 -0.61 -12.07 5.16
CA GLN A 27 -1.29 -13.04 4.30
C GLN A 27 -0.34 -14.03 3.61
N ARG A 28 0.92 -13.63 3.34
CA ARG A 28 1.91 -14.49 2.68
C ARG A 28 2.54 -15.51 3.62
N CYS A 29 2.83 -15.11 4.86
CA CYS A 29 3.44 -15.99 5.85
C CYS A 29 2.40 -16.74 6.70
N GLY A 30 1.14 -16.29 6.71
CA GLY A 30 0.08 -16.85 7.53
C GLY A 30 0.23 -16.57 9.02
N VAL A 31 0.90 -15.47 9.41
CA VAL A 31 1.23 -15.16 10.82
C VAL A 31 0.73 -13.80 11.26
N LEU A 32 0.39 -13.69 12.54
CA LEU A 32 0.12 -12.41 13.21
C LEU A 32 1.44 -11.73 13.57
N VAL A 33 1.53 -10.44 13.25
CA VAL A 33 2.69 -9.58 13.51
C VAL A 33 2.27 -8.49 14.47
N SER A 34 2.97 -8.40 15.60
CA SER A 34 2.69 -7.40 16.64
C SER A 34 3.15 -5.99 16.23
N ARG A 35 2.64 -4.94 16.92
CA ARG A 35 3.02 -3.52 16.65
C ARG A 35 4.52 -3.25 16.71
N LYS A 36 5.22 -3.96 17.60
CA LYS A 36 6.66 -3.78 17.82
C LYS A 36 7.50 -4.43 16.72
N GLN A 37 7.01 -5.50 16.11
CA GLN A 37 7.73 -6.24 15.07
C GLN A 37 7.42 -5.75 13.66
N ALA A 38 6.26 -5.11 13.46
CA ALA A 38 5.84 -4.58 12.17
C ALA A 38 6.70 -3.38 11.74
N LEU A 39 7.39 -3.51 10.61
CA LEU A 39 8.24 -2.45 10.06
C LEU A 39 7.39 -1.38 9.35
N PRO A 40 7.73 -0.09 9.46
CA PRO A 40 7.09 0.95 8.66
C PRO A 40 7.36 0.71 7.16
N VAL A 41 6.37 0.98 6.31
CA VAL A 41 6.66 1.21 4.89
C VAL A 41 7.51 2.49 4.85
N SER A 42 8.78 2.38 4.50
CA SER A 42 9.66 3.53 4.27
C SER A 42 8.98 4.46 3.25
N ALA A 43 8.99 5.76 3.56
CA ALA A 43 8.19 6.80 2.92
C ALA A 43 8.68 7.19 1.51
N GLU A 44 8.89 6.20 0.66
CA GLU A 44 9.32 6.37 -0.74
C GLU A 44 8.26 5.86 -1.74
N HIS A 45 7.02 5.66 -1.28
CA HIS A 45 5.86 5.44 -2.16
C HIS A 45 4.69 6.35 -1.77
N SER A 46 4.90 7.65 -1.89
CA SER A 46 3.83 8.61 -2.15
C SER A 46 3.92 8.92 -3.64
N GLU A 47 2.79 8.86 -4.36
CA GLU A 47 2.66 9.29 -5.77
C GLU A 47 3.11 8.30 -6.87
N GLN A 48 2.33 7.24 -7.07
CA GLN A 48 2.14 6.67 -8.40
C GLN A 48 0.63 6.68 -8.74
N GLU A 49 0.08 7.88 -8.88
CA GLU A 49 -1.07 8.13 -9.75
C GLU A 49 -0.86 9.45 -10.48
N LEU A 50 0.26 9.57 -11.20
CA LEU A 50 0.46 10.63 -12.18
C LEU A 50 1.34 10.12 -13.33
N ASN A 51 0.83 9.13 -14.07
CA ASN A 51 1.27 8.82 -15.44
C ASN A 51 0.18 8.01 -16.17
N SER A 52 -1.05 8.53 -16.17
CA SER A 52 -1.94 8.26 -17.30
C SER A 52 -1.43 9.13 -18.46
N PRO A 53 -1.04 8.56 -19.61
CA PRO A 53 -0.55 9.36 -20.72
C PRO A 53 -1.67 10.26 -21.22
N ALA A 54 -1.51 11.57 -21.00
CA ALA A 54 -2.07 12.54 -21.92
C ALA A 54 -1.39 12.28 -23.27
N THR A 55 -2.08 11.60 -24.19
CA THR A 55 -1.77 11.69 -25.61
C THR A 55 -3.03 12.12 -26.33
N MET A 56 -2.95 13.36 -26.80
CA MET A 56 -3.95 14.07 -27.57
C MET A 56 -4.33 13.29 -28.84
N ALA A 57 -5.62 13.10 -29.07
CA ALA A 57 -6.15 13.04 -30.42
C ALA A 57 -6.77 14.40 -30.73
N THR A 58 -5.96 15.28 -31.32
CA THR A 58 -6.44 16.49 -32.01
C THR A 58 -7.39 16.05 -33.13
N MET A 59 -8.69 16.26 -32.95
CA MET A 59 -9.61 16.26 -34.10
C MET A 59 -9.44 17.56 -34.86
N ALA A 60 -8.74 17.47 -36.00
CA ALA A 60 -8.84 18.45 -37.06
C ALA A 60 -10.28 18.45 -37.60
N VAL A 61 -11.04 19.49 -37.29
CA VAL A 61 -12.27 19.83 -38.02
C VAL A 61 -12.07 21.18 -38.69
N ARG A 62 -12.13 21.11 -40.02
CA ARG A 62 -12.07 22.20 -40.99
C ARG A 62 -13.26 23.14 -40.79
N GLN A 63 -13.04 24.44 -40.97
CA GLN A 63 -13.93 25.38 -41.66
C GLN A 63 -13.10 26.57 -42.13
#